data_AF-A0A352JNW4-F1
#
_entry.id   AF-A0A352JNW4-F1
#
_cell.length_a   1.000
_cell.length_b   1.000
_cell.length_c   1.000
_cell.angle_alpha   90.00
_cell.angle_beta   90.00
_cell.angle_gamma   90.00
#
_symmetry.space_group_name_H-M   'P 1'
#
loop_
_entity.id
_entity.type
_entity.pdbx_description
1 polymer ?
#
loop_
_entity_poly.entity_id
_entity_poly.type
_entity_poly.pdbx_seq_one_letter_code
_entity_poly.pdbx_strand_id
1 'polypeptide(L)'
;MTQTVSISDFRNDLSYYIGLASHGDTIIIKDSKKGEEIVQITRTQRWDPVAYKAMLKRVAGTFTARNHPEWATRAKVEKWLRQSRMADERKFDVYPG
;
A
#
# COMPACT_ATOMS: atom_id res chain seq x y z
N MET A 1 -8.62 3.31 -10.20
CA MET A 1 -9.32 3.44 -11.51
C MET A 1 -10.80 3.09 -11.30
N THR A 2 -11.72 3.64 -12.09
CA THR A 2 -13.16 3.32 -11.97
C THR A 2 -13.55 2.34 -13.07
N GLN A 3 -14.13 1.21 -12.70
CA GLN A 3 -14.64 0.21 -13.63
C GLN A 3 -16.15 0.04 -13.43
N THR A 4 -16.89 0.02 -14.54
CA THR A 4 -18.32 -0.26 -14.54
C THR A 4 -18.56 -1.66 -15.07
N VAL A 5 -19.26 -2.48 -14.31
CA VAL A 5 -19.46 -3.91 -14.60
C VAL A 5 -20.93 -4.28 -14.44
N SER A 6 -21.38 -5.32 -15.16
CA SER A 6 -22.72 -5.85 -14.97
C SER A 6 -22.79 -6.72 -13.71
N ILE A 7 -23.98 -6.86 -13.11
CA ILE A 7 -24.21 -7.79 -11.98
C ILE A 7 -23.82 -9.23 -12.34
N SER A 8 -24.09 -9.65 -13.57
CA SER A 8 -23.79 -11.01 -14.03
C SER A 8 -22.28 -11.25 -14.04
N ASP A 9 -21.52 -10.31 -14.61
CA ASP A 9 -20.06 -10.41 -14.68
C ASP A 9 -19.46 -10.35 -13.28
N PHE A 10 -19.95 -9.45 -12.43
CA PHE A 10 -19.52 -9.33 -11.04
C PHE A 10 -19.74 -10.63 -10.24
N ARG A 11 -20.88 -11.31 -10.44
CA ARG A 11 -21.17 -12.58 -9.76
C ARG A 11 -20.31 -13.73 -10.26
N ASN A 12 -20.04 -13.77 -11.56
CA ASN A 12 -19.21 -14.81 -12.16
C ASN A 12 -17.75 -14.72 -11.72
N ASP A 13 -17.25 -13.51 -11.44
CA ASP A 13 -15.86 -13.31 -11.04
C ASP A 13 -15.71 -12.41 -9.81
N LEU A 14 -16.44 -12.75 -8.75
CA LEU A 14 -16.54 -11.96 -7.52
C LEU A 14 -15.16 -11.71 -6.89
N SER A 15 -14.30 -12.73 -6.89
CA SER A 15 -12.96 -12.67 -6.31
C SER A 15 -12.06 -11.67 -7.03
N TYR A 16 -12.12 -11.61 -8.35
CA TYR A 16 -11.36 -10.66 -9.15
C TYR A 16 -11.77 -9.22 -8.83
N TYR A 17 -13.07 -8.92 -8.86
CA TYR A 17 -13.55 -7.55 -8.62
C TYR A 17 -13.36 -7.09 -7.17
N ILE A 18 -13.49 -7.98 -6.19
CA ILE A 18 -13.11 -7.69 -4.80
C ILE A 18 -11.60 -7.44 -4.70
N GLY A 19 -10.78 -8.20 -5.44
CA GLY A 19 -9.34 -7.97 -5.55
C GLY A 19 -9.02 -6.57 -6.04
N LEU A 20 -9.60 -6.15 -7.16
CA LEU A 20 -9.45 -4.78 -7.70
C LEU A 20 -9.88 -3.72 -6.69
N ALA A 21 -11.05 -3.90 -6.05
CA ALA A 21 -11.52 -2.99 -5.01
C ALA A 21 -10.53 -2.91 -3.83
N SER A 22 -9.94 -4.03 -3.41
CA SER A 22 -8.94 -4.06 -2.33
C SER A 22 -7.64 -3.32 -2.69
N HIS A 23 -7.28 -3.27 -3.97
CA HIS A 23 -6.15 -2.51 -4.49
C HIS A 23 -6.43 -1.01 -4.67
N GLY A 24 -7.67 -0.57 -4.42
CA GLY A 24 -8.06 0.83 -4.46
C GLY A 24 -8.85 1.25 -5.70
N ASP A 25 -9.23 0.29 -6.55
CA ASP A 25 -10.15 0.57 -7.66
C ASP A 25 -11.59 0.75 -7.16
N THR A 26 -12.37 1.50 -7.93
CA THR A 26 -13.80 1.71 -7.68
C THR A 26 -14.59 0.86 -8.65
N ILE A 27 -15.38 -0.07 -8.14
CA ILE A 27 -16.22 -0.95 -8.97
C ILE A 27 -17.67 -0.47 -8.89
N ILE A 28 -18.22 -0.04 -10.01
CA ILE A 28 -19.61 0.37 -10.16
C ILE A 28 -20.37 -0.79 -10.78
N ILE A 29 -21.35 -1.32 -10.05
CA ILE A 29 -22.17 -2.45 -10.48
C ILE A 29 -23.48 -1.93 -11.06
N LYS A 30 -23.76 -2.26 -12.32
CA LYS A 30 -25.00 -1.91 -13.03
C LYS A 30 -25.85 -3.15 -13.32
N ASP A 31 -27.16 -2.98 -13.27
CA ASP A 31 -28.10 -3.97 -13.79
C ASP A 31 -28.45 -3.66 -15.25
N SER A 32 -27.99 -4.51 -16.15
CA SER A 32 -28.25 -4.39 -17.58
C SER A 32 -29.73 -4.59 -17.94
N LYS A 33 -30.56 -5.16 -17.05
CA LYS A 33 -32.00 -5.33 -17.28
C LYS A 33 -32.83 -4.15 -16.82
N LYS A 34 -32.33 -3.34 -15.89
CA LYS A 34 -33.07 -2.22 -15.31
C LYS A 34 -32.46 -0.85 -15.61
N GLY A 35 -31.25 -0.79 -16.17
CA GLY A 35 -30.61 0.47 -16.56
C GLY A 35 -30.17 1.33 -15.37
N GLU A 36 -30.25 0.81 -14.14
CA GLU A 36 -29.95 1.52 -12.91
C GLU A 36 -28.57 1.12 -12.36
N GLU A 37 -27.90 2.10 -11.76
CA GLU A 37 -26.65 1.91 -11.03
C GLU A 37 -26.99 1.41 -9.63
N ILE A 38 -26.61 0.17 -9.32
CA ILE A 38 -27.17 -0.55 -8.16
C ILE A 38 -26.26 -0.42 -6.94
N VAL A 39 -24.95 -0.58 -7.10
CA VAL A 39 -23.99 -0.53 -5.98
C VAL A 39 -22.63 -0.05 -6.46
N GLN A 40 -21.99 0.83 -5.67
CA GLN A 40 -20.59 1.20 -5.81
C GLN A 40 -19.76 0.54 -4.70
N ILE A 41 -18.73 -0.22 -5.08
CA ILE A 41 -17.75 -0.80 -4.17
C ILE A 41 -16.47 0.03 -4.25
N THR A 42 -16.13 0.70 -3.15
CA THR A 42 -14.88 1.42 -2.98
C THR A 42 -14.14 0.93 -1.75
N ARG A 43 -12.81 0.91 -1.80
CA ARG A 43 -12.01 0.78 -0.58
C ARG A 43 -12.22 2.01 0.29
N THR A 44 -13.06 1.89 1.30
CA THR A 44 -13.00 2.81 2.45
C THR A 44 -11.83 2.35 3.30
N GLN A 45 -10.65 2.94 3.06
CA GLN A 45 -9.56 2.85 4.02
C GLN A 45 -10.00 3.62 5.27
N ARG A 46 -10.77 2.96 6.14
CA ARG A 46 -11.12 3.52 7.43
C ARG A 46 -9.84 3.56 8.25
N TRP A 47 -9.47 4.78 8.65
CA TRP A 47 -8.42 4.99 9.62
C TRP A 47 -8.75 4.20 10.89
N ASP A 48 -7.91 3.22 11.21
CA ASP A 48 -7.97 2.47 12.45
C ASP A 48 -6.87 2.97 13.39
N PRO A 49 -7.18 3.90 14.31
CA PRO A 49 -6.20 4.43 15.25
C PRO A 49 -5.67 3.36 16.20
N VAL A 50 -6.43 2.28 16.45
CA VAL A 50 -6.02 1.19 17.35
C VAL A 50 -4.99 0.32 16.65
N ALA A 51 -5.27 -0.13 15.42
CA ALA A 51 -4.32 -0.90 14.61
C ALA A 51 -3.04 -0.10 14.34
N TYR A 52 -3.16 1.19 14.05
CA TYR A 52 -2.01 2.06 13.85
C TYR A 52 -1.17 2.21 15.14
N LYS A 53 -1.80 2.43 16.30
CA LYS A 53 -1.09 2.50 17.59
C LYS A 53 -0.43 1.17 17.96
N ALA A 54 -1.08 0.04 17.64
CA ALA A 54 -0.50 -1.29 17.84
C ALA A 54 0.73 -1.53 16.95
N MET A 55 0.64 -1.14 15.67
CA MET A 55 1.79 -1.14 14.75
C MET A 55 2.93 -0.30 15.30
N LEU A 56 2.66 0.95 15.70
CA LEU A 56 3.68 1.85 16.27
C LEU A 56 4.36 1.23 17.49
N LYS A 57 3.60 0.64 18.43
CA LYS A 57 4.18 -0.07 19.57
C LYS A 57 5.06 -1.25 19.16
N ARG A 58 4.67 -2.00 18.13
CA ARG A 58 5.44 -3.13 17.60
C ARG A 58 6.78 -2.68 17.02
N VAL A 59 6.82 -1.54 16.34
CA VAL A 59 8.04 -1.04 15.67
C VAL A 59 8.86 -0.08 16.52
N ALA A 60 8.32 0.46 17.62
CA ALA A 60 9.00 1.42 18.49
C ALA A 60 10.30 0.84 19.11
N GLY A 61 10.41 -0.47 19.25
CA GLY A 61 11.64 -1.15 19.69
C GLY A 61 12.67 -1.40 18.59
N THR A 62 12.27 -1.29 17.31
CA THR A 62 13.17 -1.53 16.17
C THR A 62 14.23 -0.44 16.07
N PHE A 63 13.84 0.81 16.27
CA PHE A 63 14.72 1.98 16.17
C PHE A 63 15.47 2.27 17.46
N THR A 64 16.29 1.32 17.90
CA THR A 64 17.19 1.50 19.04
C THR A 64 18.65 1.29 18.63
N ALA A 65 19.58 1.99 19.27
CA ALA A 65 21.02 1.78 19.06
C ALA A 65 21.50 0.35 19.41
N ARG A 66 20.68 -0.42 20.13
CA ARG A 66 20.90 -1.85 20.41
C ARG A 66 20.67 -2.71 19.17
N ASN A 67 19.64 -2.39 18.39
CA ASN A 67 19.30 -3.10 17.14
C ASN A 67 20.02 -2.49 15.92
N HIS A 68 20.49 -1.25 16.05
CA HIS A 68 21.27 -0.52 15.05
C HIS A 68 22.58 -0.01 15.69
N PRO A 69 23.64 -0.84 15.77
CA PRO A 69 24.94 -0.44 16.31
C PRO A 69 25.57 0.76 15.58
N GLU A 70 25.21 0.95 14.31
CA GLU A 70 25.53 2.12 13.48
C GLU A 70 24.90 3.41 14.00
N TRP A 71 23.88 3.34 14.87
CA TRP A 71 23.23 4.48 15.51
C TRP A 71 23.73 4.76 16.93
N ALA A 72 24.74 4.01 17.40
CA ALA A 72 25.25 4.15 18.75
C ALA A 72 25.89 5.53 19.04
N THR A 73 26.42 6.22 18.02
CA THR A 73 26.99 7.57 18.18
C THR A 73 26.71 8.43 16.95
N ARG A 74 26.68 9.76 17.14
CA ARG A 74 26.50 10.73 16.05
C ARG A 74 27.48 10.49 14.88
N ALA A 75 28.75 10.21 15.17
CA ALA A 75 29.76 9.95 14.15
C ALA A 75 29.46 8.67 13.34
N LYS A 76 28.93 7.63 13.97
CA LYS A 76 28.53 6.39 13.28
C LYS A 76 27.28 6.59 12.43
N VAL A 77 26.31 7.36 12.91
CA VAL A 77 25.12 7.75 12.13
C VAL A 77 25.55 8.51 10.87
N GLU A 78 26.43 9.49 11.03
CA GLU A 78 26.93 10.27 9.89
C GLU A 78 27.67 9.40 8.87
N LYS A 79 28.53 8.48 9.34
CA LYS A 79 29.23 7.53 8.48
C LYS A 79 28.26 6.61 7.74
N TRP A 80 27.27 6.07 8.44
CA TRP A 80 26.23 5.21 7.87
C TRP A 80 25.42 5.96 6.81
N LEU A 81 24.96 7.18 7.09
CA LEU A 81 24.22 8.01 6.13
C LEU A 81 25.03 8.29 4.86
N ARG A 82 26.32 8.63 5.01
CA ARG A 82 27.21 8.86 3.86
C ARG A 82 27.37 7.59 3.01
N GLN A 83 27.55 6.43 3.65
CA GLN A 83 27.68 5.15 2.95
C GLN A 83 26.38 4.74 2.24
N SER A 84 25.24 4.87 2.92
CA SER A 84 23.92 4.56 2.34
C SER A 84 23.62 5.46 1.15
N ARG A 85 23.91 6.76 1.24
CA ARG A 85 23.73 7.70 0.13
C ARG A 85 24.62 7.36 -1.07
N MET A 86 25.89 7.06 -0.84
CA MET A 86 26.80 6.61 -1.91
C MET A 86 26.36 5.28 -2.55
N ALA A 87 25.75 4.38 -1.79
CA ALA A 87 25.24 3.12 -2.32
C ALA A 87 23.99 3.32 -3.18
N ASP A 88 23.15 4.29 -2.83
CA ASP A 88 21.95 4.63 -3.59
C ASP A 88 22.30 5.37 -4.89
N GLU A 89 23.27 6.29 -4.85
CA GLU A 89 23.81 6.98 -6.02
C GLU A 89 24.52 6.04 -7.03
N ARG A 90 24.83 4.80 -6.64
CA ARG A 90 25.39 3.76 -7.52
C ARG A 90 24.34 2.90 -8.22
N LYS A 91 23.06 3.03 -7.84
CA LYS A 91 21.96 2.37 -8.54
C LYS A 91 21.52 3.26 -9.69
N PHE A 92 22.04 2.98 -10.87
CA PHE A 92 21.46 3.50 -12.10
C PHE A 92 20.28 2.62 -12.46
N ASP A 93 19.06 3.15 -12.35
CA ASP A 93 17.89 2.53 -12.98
C ASP A 93 18.10 2.60 -14.50
N VAL A 94 18.68 1.55 -15.07
CA VAL A 94 18.76 1.39 -16.51
C VAL A 94 17.35 1.03 -16.99
N TYR A 95 16.60 2.04 -17.44
CA TYR A 95 15.36 1.80 -18.18
C TYR A 95 15.73 1.20 -19.55
N PRO A 96 15.28 -0.02 -19.89
CA PRO A 96 15.38 -0.52 -21.25
C PRO A 96 14.42 0.30 -22.13
N GLY A 97 14.97 1.00 -23.11
CA GLY A 97 14.22 1.68 -24.18
C GLY A 97 13.73 0.72 -25.25
#